data_AF-A0A8J4YRH8-F1
#
_entry.id   AF-A0A8J4YRH8-F1
#
_cell.length_a   1.000
_cell.length_b   1.000
_cell.length_c   1.000
_cell.angle_alpha   90.00
_cell.angle_beta   90.00
_cell.angle_gamma   90.00
#
_symmetry.space_group_name_H-M   'P 1'
#
loop_
_entity.id
_entity.type
_entity.pdbx_description
1 polymer ?
#
loop_
_entity_poly.entity_id
_entity_poly.type
_entity_poly.pdbx_seq_one_letter_code
_entity_poly.pdbx_strand_id
1 'polypeptide(L)'
;MEDGVSYAPEHILKLVRCGCTSERACRGGKCGCMGRQLPCTMFCTCGGGTACSNPFNITESAKDHADIPDDSDEADDRAMDVDDEDDE
;
A
#
# COMPACT_ATOMS: atom_id res chain seq x y z
N MET A 1 26.01 -0.65 26.07
CA MET A 1 25.27 -1.28 24.96
C MET A 1 24.11 -0.36 24.65
N GLU A 2 23.93 0.23 23.48
CA GLU A 2 24.55 0.06 22.16
C GLU A 2 24.49 1.43 21.46
N ASP A 3 25.65 2.06 21.22
CA ASP A 3 25.76 3.29 20.43
C ASP A 3 26.44 2.92 19.11
N GLY A 4 25.69 2.21 18.27
CA GLY A 4 26.14 1.71 16.98
C GLY A 4 25.14 1.96 15.85
N VAL A 5 24.05 2.68 16.13
CA VAL A 5 23.02 2.98 15.11
C VAL A 5 23.37 4.31 14.45
N SER A 6 23.82 4.26 13.21
CA SER A 6 23.93 5.46 12.38
C SER A 6 22.53 6.04 12.15
N TYR A 7 22.29 7.25 12.65
CA TYR A 7 21.04 7.96 12.38
C TYR A 7 20.82 8.12 10.88
N ALA A 8 19.55 8.09 10.46
CA ALA A 8 19.20 8.37 9.08
C ALA A 8 19.71 9.76 8.67
N PRO A 9 20.22 9.94 7.43
CA PRO A 9 20.62 11.25 6.93
C PRO A 9 19.49 12.28 7.07
N GLU A 10 19.83 13.51 7.46
CA GLU A 10 18.83 14.57 7.66
C GLU A 10 17.90 14.79 6.47
N HIS A 11 18.42 14.58 5.25
CA HIS A 11 17.63 14.77 4.04
C HIS A 11 16.47 13.77 3.95
N ILE A 12 16.70 12.52 4.37
CA ILE A 12 15.64 11.49 4.46
C ILE A 12 14.62 11.89 5.52
N LEU A 13 15.06 12.37 6.68
CA LEU A 13 14.17 12.84 7.75
C LEU A 13 13.29 14.01 7.29
N LYS A 14 13.81 14.92 6.46
CA LYS A 14 13.05 16.02 5.85
C LYS A 14 12.05 15.56 4.78
N LEU A 15 12.26 14.41 4.16
CA LEU A 15 11.33 13.83 3.18
C LEU A 15 10.15 13.13 3.87
N VAL A 16 10.40 12.43 4.97
CA VAL A 16 9.37 11.64 5.67
C VAL A 16 8.47 12.47 6.59
N ARG A 17 8.81 13.75 6.87
CA ARG A 17 8.01 14.66 7.68
C ARG A 17 7.49 15.86 6.89
N CYS A 18 6.24 16.24 7.09
CA CYS A 18 5.72 17.51 6.63
C CYS A 18 6.10 18.65 7.59
N GLY A 19 6.02 19.90 7.11
CA GLY A 19 6.16 21.10 7.94
C GLY A 19 4.85 21.60 8.54
N CYS A 20 3.78 20.79 8.54
CA CYS A 20 2.49 21.22 9.06
C CYS A 20 2.51 21.23 10.60
N THR A 21 1.84 22.21 11.19
CA THR A 21 1.79 22.42 12.65
C THR A 21 0.45 22.07 13.29
N SER A 22 -0.57 21.73 12.49
CA SER A 22 -1.91 21.39 12.98
C SER A 22 -2.24 19.92 12.69
N GLU A 23 -3.03 19.32 13.57
CA GLU A 23 -3.39 17.90 13.48
C GLU A 23 -4.31 17.59 12.29
N ARG A 24 -5.21 18.51 11.94
CA ARG A 24 -6.08 18.45 10.74
C ARG A 24 -5.48 19.14 9.52
N ALA A 25 -4.21 19.51 9.57
CA ALA A 25 -3.54 20.08 8.40
C ALA A 25 -3.36 18.98 7.34
N CYS A 26 -2.80 19.40 6.19
CA CYS A 26 -2.52 18.56 5.03
C CYS A 26 -3.65 18.37 4.02
N ARG A 27 -4.74 19.15 4.10
CA ARG A 27 -5.79 19.20 3.05
C ARG A 27 -5.39 19.99 1.78
N GLY A 28 -4.24 20.67 1.78
CA GLY A 28 -3.81 21.49 0.64
C GLY A 28 -2.30 21.49 0.43
N GLY A 29 -1.88 22.01 -0.73
CA GLY A 29 -0.50 21.93 -1.24
C GLY A 29 0.61 22.58 -0.38
N LYS A 30 0.26 23.16 0.77
CA LYS A 30 1.22 23.62 1.79
C LYS A 30 1.84 22.48 2.59
N CYS A 31 1.23 21.29 2.56
CA CYS A 31 1.84 20.11 3.15
C CYS A 31 2.97 19.59 2.26
N GLY A 32 4.18 19.52 2.83
CA GLY A 32 5.34 19.01 2.12
C GLY A 32 5.20 17.54 1.68
N CYS A 33 4.49 16.71 2.43
CA CYS A 33 4.20 15.32 2.02
C CYS A 33 3.22 15.30 0.84
N MET A 34 2.09 16.02 0.93
CA MET A 34 1.12 16.14 -0.16
C MET A 34 1.76 16.71 -1.44
N GLY A 35 2.58 17.76 -1.32
CA GLY A 35 3.27 18.36 -2.47
C GLY A 35 4.26 17.41 -3.16
N ARG A 36 4.72 16.37 -2.44
CA ARG A 36 5.56 15.29 -2.97
C ARG A 36 4.76 14.02 -3.29
N GLN A 37 3.43 14.08 -3.15
CA GLN A 37 2.52 12.93 -3.32
C GLN A 37 2.86 11.75 -2.40
N LEU A 38 3.35 12.04 -1.20
CA LEU A 38 3.67 11.04 -0.18
C LEU A 38 2.61 11.05 0.94
N PRO A 39 2.33 9.88 1.56
CA PRO A 39 1.56 9.82 2.79
C PRO A 39 2.28 10.58 3.91
N CYS A 40 1.51 11.17 4.82
CA CYS A 40 2.06 11.65 6.09
C CYS A 40 2.39 10.43 6.96
N THR A 41 3.53 10.49 7.62
CA THR A 41 4.00 9.42 8.52
C THR A 41 3.78 9.82 9.98
N MET A 42 4.09 8.90 10.89
CA MET A 42 4.12 9.16 12.34
C MET A 42 5.10 10.28 12.75
N PHE A 43 6.03 10.67 11.87
CA PHE A 43 6.97 11.77 12.10
C PHE A 43 6.36 13.15 11.80
N CYS A 44 5.17 13.21 11.21
CA CYS A 44 4.43 14.44 11.00
C CYS A 44 3.67 14.84 12.27
N THR A 45 3.51 16.15 12.50
CA THR A 45 2.65 16.67 13.59
C THR A 45 1.20 16.20 13.48
N CYS A 46 0.72 15.96 12.26
CA CYS A 46 -0.62 15.40 12.02
C CYS A 46 -0.73 13.90 12.31
N GLY A 47 0.34 13.24 12.76
CA GLY A 47 0.38 11.84 13.16
C GLY A 47 0.39 10.83 12.02
N GLY A 48 -0.02 11.22 10.80
CA GLY A 48 -0.30 10.24 9.74
C GLY A 48 -1.55 9.41 10.06
N GLY A 49 -2.31 8.99 9.04
CA GLY A 49 -3.57 8.25 9.24
C GLY A 49 -4.82 9.12 9.18
N THR A 50 -5.89 8.71 9.86
CA THR A 50 -7.28 9.15 9.61
C THR A 50 -7.60 10.59 10.03
N ALA A 51 -6.91 11.13 11.04
CA ALA A 51 -7.09 12.53 11.46
C ALA A 51 -6.40 13.53 10.53
N CYS A 52 -5.39 13.07 9.78
CA CYS A 52 -4.66 13.88 8.82
C CYS A 52 -5.41 13.93 7.49
N SER A 53 -5.66 15.14 6.99
CA SER A 53 -6.42 15.35 5.74
C SER A 53 -5.58 15.22 4.46
N ASN A 54 -4.45 14.48 4.51
CA ASN A 54 -3.65 14.21 3.32
C ASN A 54 -4.32 13.09 2.50
N PRO A 55 -4.72 13.32 1.23
CA PRO A 55 -5.40 12.33 0.40
C PRO A 55 -4.51 11.13 0.04
N PHE A 56 -3.18 11.26 0.19
CA PHE A 56 -2.23 10.17 -0.04
C PHE A 56 -2.07 9.26 1.18
N ASN A 57 -2.70 9.57 2.32
CA ASN A 57 -2.67 8.66 3.46
C ASN A 57 -3.42 7.38 3.11
N ILE A 58 -2.74 6.25 3.26
CA ILE A 58 -3.37 4.94 3.13
C ILE A 58 -4.29 4.76 4.33
N THR A 59 -5.59 4.84 4.10
CA THR A 59 -6.58 4.34 5.05
C THR A 59 -6.71 2.83 4.81
N GLU A 60 -6.90 2.04 5.87
CA GLU A 60 -7.11 0.58 5.76
C GLU A 60 -8.28 0.21 4.80
N SER A 61 -9.13 1.17 4.45
CA SER A 61 -10.21 1.07 3.48
C SER A 61 -9.78 1.14 2.01
N ALA A 62 -8.50 1.39 1.71
CA ALA A 62 -7.96 1.41 0.34
C ALA A 62 -7.34 0.05 -0.08
N LYS A 63 -7.63 -1.03 0.66
CA LYS A 63 -7.29 -2.41 0.30
C LYS A 63 -8.39 -3.07 -0.54
N ASP A 64 -9.03 -2.34 -1.44
CA ASP A 64 -9.78 -2.98 -2.51
C ASP A 64 -8.78 -3.34 -3.61
N HIS A 65 -8.22 -4.54 -3.45
CA HIS A 65 -8.03 -5.50 -4.52
C HIS A 65 -7.69 -4.84 -5.87
N ALA A 66 -6.41 -4.55 -6.11
CA ALA A 66 -5.94 -4.53 -7.49
C ALA A 66 -6.20 -5.96 -7.99
N ASP A 67 -7.27 -6.14 -8.76
CA ASP A 67 -7.69 -7.38 -9.39
C ASP A 67 -6.52 -7.95 -10.19
N ILE A 68 -5.70 -8.77 -9.54
CA ILE A 68 -4.83 -9.71 -10.23
C ILE A 68 -5.79 -10.82 -10.67
N PRO A 69 -6.10 -10.95 -11.97
CA PRO A 69 -6.92 -12.06 -12.42
C PRO A 69 -6.20 -13.36 -12.05
N ASP A 70 -6.86 -14.18 -11.24
CA ASP A 70 -6.46 -15.55 -10.96
C ASP A 70 -6.74 -16.37 -12.21
N ASP A 71 -5.73 -16.47 -13.08
CA ASP A 71 -5.71 -17.21 -14.34
C ASP A 71 -5.56 -18.73 -14.05
N SER A 72 -6.43 -19.25 -13.17
CA SER A 72 -6.53 -20.68 -12.91
C SER A 72 -7.36 -21.31 -14.03
N ASP A 73 -6.71 -21.56 -15.17
CA ASP A 73 -7.22 -22.38 -16.27
C ASP A 73 -7.46 -23.83 -15.79
N GLU A 74 -8.67 -24.15 -15.35
CA GLU A 74 -9.12 -25.54 -15.19
C GLU A 74 -9.46 -26.11 -16.57
N ALA A 75 -8.43 -26.54 -17.31
CA ALA A 75 -8.58 -27.44 -18.44
C ALA A 75 -8.89 -28.85 -17.91
N ASP A 76 -10.18 -29.19 -17.80
CA ASP A 76 -10.67 -30.54 -17.51
C ASP A 76 -10.46 -31.45 -18.73
N ASP A 77 -9.20 -31.84 -18.95
CA ASP A 77 -8.80 -32.86 -19.92
C ASP A 77 -8.80 -34.22 -19.22
N ARG A 78 -9.96 -34.87 -19.08
CA ARG A 78 -10.03 -36.34 -18.85
C ARG A 78 -11.43 -36.93 -19.05
N ALA A 79 -11.67 -37.40 -20.27
CA ALA A 79 -12.46 -38.62 -20.48
C ALA A 79 -11.90 -39.37 -21.70
N MET A 80 -10.94 -40.25 -21.46
CA MET A 80 -10.59 -41.35 -22.36
C MET A 80 -10.73 -42.61 -21.52
N ASP A 81 -11.67 -43.49 -21.87
CA ASP A 81 -11.75 -44.92 -21.52
C ASP A 81 -13.21 -45.37 -21.86
N VAL A 82 -13.54 -46.48 -22.52
CA VAL A 82 -12.85 -47.67 -23.05
C VAL A 82 -13.82 -48.28 -24.09
N ASP A 83 -13.27 -48.90 -25.13
CA ASP A 83 -13.94 -49.74 -26.14
C ASP A 83 -14.93 -50.74 -25.49
N ASP A 84 -16.20 -50.70 -25.90
CA ASP A 84 -17.19 -51.75 -25.62
C ASP A 84 -17.20 -52.70 -26.83
N GLU A 85 -16.41 -53.77 -26.76
CA GLU A 85 -16.61 -54.95 -27.61
C GLU A 85 -17.78 -55.76 -27.01
N ASP A 86 -18.91 -55.85 -27.72
CA ASP A 86 -19.91 -56.91 -27.49
C ASP A 86 -20.29 -57.59 -28.82
N ASP A 87 -20.04 -58.89 -28.82
CA ASP A 87 -20.37 -59.97 -29.75
C ASP A 87 -21.73 -59.83 -30.48
N GLU A 88 -21.76 -60.05 -31.81
CA GLU A 88 -22.69 -60.96 -32.52
C GLU A 88 -22.12 -61.43 -33.88
#